data_AF-A0A7S1GXU6-F1
#
_entry.id   AF-A0A7S1GXU6-F1
#
_cell.length_a   1.000
_cell.length_b   1.000
_cell.length_c   1.000
_cell.angle_alpha   90.00
_cell.angle_beta   90.00
_cell.angle_gamma   90.00
#
_symmetry.space_group_name_H-M   'P 1'
#
loop_
_entity.id
_entity.type
_entity.pdbx_description
1 polymer ?
#
loop_
_entity_poly.entity_id
_entity_poly.type
_entity_poly.pdbx_seq_one_letter_code
_entity_poly.pdbx_strand_id
1 'polypeptide(L)'
;EKMASFTMPLVQDNETGWGPEANACPEALRHLPFAPFSKNDRLGRAVEWGGTRERDRRWQKSRTEEPSPFVYEQIDEEGFRTVDTKTTTKPRWGPARRGAMGP
;
A
#
# COMPACT_ATOMS: atom_id res chain seq x y z
N GLU A 1 -25.56 4.78 47.81
CA GLU A 1 -24.14 5.10 48.10
C GLU A 1 -23.28 4.16 47.26
N LYS A 2 -22.43 4.68 46.37
CA LYS A 2 -21.61 3.86 45.47
C LYS A 2 -20.17 3.93 45.99
N MET A 3 -19.71 2.86 46.64
CA MET A 3 -18.33 2.73 47.10
C MET A 3 -17.39 2.85 45.90
N ALA A 4 -16.32 3.64 46.03
CA ALA A 4 -15.25 3.67 45.04
C ALA A 4 -14.53 2.31 45.05
N SER A 5 -14.48 1.63 43.90
CA SER A 5 -13.76 0.36 43.74
C SER A 5 -12.35 0.62 43.25
N PHE A 6 -11.36 0.01 43.89
CA PHE A 6 -9.98 -0.05 43.42
C PHE A 6 -9.62 -1.50 43.15
N THR A 7 -9.18 -1.80 41.94
CA THR A 7 -8.65 -3.11 41.56
C THR A 7 -7.15 -2.98 41.39
N MET A 8 -6.41 -3.89 42.01
CA MET A 8 -4.95 -3.91 41.91
C MET A 8 -4.54 -4.22 40.45
N PRO A 9 -3.71 -3.37 39.82
CA PRO A 9 -3.23 -3.65 38.48
C PRO A 9 -2.24 -4.82 38.50
N LEU A 10 -2.19 -5.57 37.40
CA LEU A 10 -1.16 -6.58 37.20
C LEU A 10 0.19 -5.88 36.98
N VAL A 11 1.19 -6.22 37.79
CA VAL A 11 2.57 -5.73 37.66
C VAL A 11 3.42 -6.86 37.09
N GLN A 12 4.25 -6.55 36.10
CA GLN A 12 5.26 -7.49 35.60
C GLN A 12 6.49 -7.43 36.50
N ASP A 13 6.95 -8.59 36.96
CA ASP A 13 8.12 -8.71 37.81
C ASP A 13 9.31 -9.17 36.95
N ASN A 14 10.53 -8.72 37.26
CA ASN A 14 11.74 -9.15 36.56
C ASN A 14 12.79 -9.57 37.59
N GLU A 15 12.95 -10.88 37.79
CA GLU A 15 13.85 -11.43 38.82
C GLU A 15 15.34 -11.14 38.55
N THR A 16 15.70 -10.88 37.30
CA THR A 16 17.10 -10.78 36.84
C THR A 16 17.57 -9.35 36.58
N GLY A 17 16.69 -8.37 36.64
CA GLY A 17 17.03 -6.98 36.33
C GLY A 17 15.90 -5.99 36.59
N TRP A 18 16.17 -4.73 36.30
CA TRP A 18 15.26 -3.61 36.58
C TRP A 18 14.47 -3.13 35.35
N GLY A 19 14.63 -3.82 34.21
CA GLY A 19 14.04 -3.44 32.93
C GLY A 19 12.79 -4.25 32.57
N PRO A 20 12.11 -3.91 31.46
CA PRO A 20 11.05 -4.74 30.92
C PRO A 20 11.57 -6.15 30.61
N GLU A 21 10.77 -7.15 30.93
CA GLU A 21 11.06 -8.53 30.51
C GLU A 21 11.03 -8.65 28.98
N ALA A 22 11.64 -9.71 28.44
CA ALA A 22 11.61 -9.99 27.00
C ALA A 22 10.17 -10.12 26.44
N ASN A 23 9.22 -10.52 27.29
CA ASN A 23 7.80 -10.66 26.95
C ASN A 23 6.94 -9.44 27.40
N ALA A 24 7.56 -8.33 27.79
CA ALA A 24 6.85 -7.13 28.23
C ALA A 24 6.16 -6.36 27.09
N CYS A 25 6.35 -6.77 25.83
CA CYS A 25 5.62 -6.21 24.71
C CYS A 25 4.11 -6.47 24.89
N PRO A 26 3.26 -5.41 24.88
CA PRO A 26 1.81 -5.59 24.99
C PRO A 26 1.28 -6.57 23.95
N GLU A 27 0.32 -7.42 24.35
CA GLU A 27 -0.26 -8.46 23.49
C GLU A 27 -0.75 -7.91 22.14
N ALA A 28 -1.37 -6.73 22.15
CA ALA A 28 -1.87 -6.05 20.97
C ALA A 28 -0.78 -5.68 19.94
N LEU A 29 0.48 -5.52 20.37
CA LEU A 29 1.60 -5.12 19.52
C LEU A 29 2.53 -6.28 19.17
N ARG A 30 2.44 -7.41 19.88
CA ARG A 30 3.34 -8.57 19.74
C ARG A 30 3.39 -9.14 18.32
N HIS A 31 2.27 -9.08 17.60
CA HIS A 31 2.10 -9.68 16.28
C HIS A 31 2.20 -8.67 15.14
N LEU A 32 2.54 -7.41 15.43
CA LEU A 32 2.63 -6.35 14.43
C LEU A 32 4.10 -5.96 14.20
N PRO A 33 4.56 -5.85 12.94
CA PRO A 33 5.86 -5.26 12.65
C PRO A 33 5.94 -3.83 13.20
N PHE A 34 7.01 -3.53 13.92
CA PHE A 34 7.21 -2.18 14.45
C PHE A 34 7.58 -1.21 13.32
N ALA A 35 6.85 -0.11 13.22
CA ALA A 35 7.22 1.03 12.37
C ALA A 35 6.99 2.33 13.14
N PRO A 36 8.01 3.20 13.25
CA PRO A 36 7.86 4.48 13.92
C PRO A 36 6.99 5.43 13.08
N PHE A 37 6.09 6.15 13.74
CA PHE A 37 5.27 7.19 13.12
C PHE A 37 4.98 8.30 14.12
N SER A 38 4.70 9.51 13.64
CA SER A 38 4.24 10.62 14.48
C SER A 38 2.79 10.95 14.17
N LYS A 39 1.98 11.13 15.21
CA LYS A 39 0.59 11.61 15.05
C LYS A 39 0.51 13.03 14.48
N ASN A 40 1.61 13.77 14.54
CA ASN A 40 1.72 15.13 14.00
C ASN A 40 2.14 15.15 12.54
N ASP A 41 2.42 13.99 11.93
CA ASP A 41 2.79 13.92 10.52
C ASP A 41 1.62 14.39 9.65
N ARG A 42 1.95 15.18 8.62
CA ARG A 42 0.95 15.68 7.69
C ARG A 42 0.36 14.54 6.87
N LEU A 43 -0.94 14.32 7.03
CA LEU A 43 -1.72 13.44 6.18
C LEU A 43 -2.14 14.14 4.88
N GLY A 44 -2.53 13.37 3.86
CA GLY A 44 -3.10 13.90 2.61
C GLY A 44 -2.20 13.84 1.38
N ARG A 45 -1.20 12.96 1.33
CA ARG A 45 -0.46 12.68 0.09
C ARG A 45 -1.30 11.79 -0.82
N ALA A 46 -1.42 12.17 -2.08
CA ALA A 46 -2.04 11.35 -3.13
C ALA A 46 -0.95 10.74 -4.00
N VAL A 47 -1.10 9.46 -4.33
CA VAL A 47 -0.27 8.76 -5.30
C VAL A 47 -1.06 8.61 -6.60
N GLU A 48 -0.40 8.80 -7.73
CA GLU A 48 -0.98 8.65 -9.06
C GLU A 48 -0.14 7.65 -9.86
N TRP A 49 -0.79 6.68 -10.50
CA TRP A 49 -0.14 5.62 -11.28
C TRP A 49 0.51 6.14 -12.58
N GLY A 50 0.08 7.30 -13.08
CA GLY A 50 0.57 7.91 -14.33
C GLY A 50 1.82 8.79 -14.20
N GLY A 51 2.46 8.86 -13.03
CA GLY A 51 3.74 9.54 -12.82
C GLY A 51 3.78 11.06 -13.08
N THR A 52 2.65 11.70 -13.41
CA THR A 52 2.64 13.08 -13.91
C THR A 52 2.70 14.15 -12.81
N ARG A 53 2.66 13.73 -11.54
CA ARG A 53 2.64 14.59 -10.35
C ARG A 53 4.00 14.77 -9.67
N GLU A 54 5.08 14.79 -10.43
CA GLU A 54 6.26 15.51 -9.97
C GLU A 54 5.95 17.00 -10.06
N ARG A 55 5.85 17.74 -8.94
CA ARG A 55 6.37 19.12 -8.94
C ARG A 55 6.49 19.85 -7.62
N ASP A 56 6.01 19.35 -6.50
CA ASP A 56 6.23 20.05 -5.23
C ASP A 56 7.13 19.25 -4.28
N ARG A 57 8.44 19.28 -4.54
CA ARG A 57 9.50 18.80 -3.63
C ARG A 57 9.39 19.37 -2.20
N ARG A 58 8.64 20.47 -2.05
CA ARG A 58 8.30 21.09 -0.76
C ARG A 58 7.52 20.16 0.17
N TRP A 59 6.73 19.22 -0.36
CA TRP A 59 5.90 18.27 0.41
C TRP A 59 6.56 16.90 0.64
N GLN A 60 7.70 16.62 -0.01
CA GLN A 60 8.42 15.36 0.14
C GLN A 60 9.36 15.32 1.37
N LYS A 61 9.62 16.46 2.03
CA LYS A 61 10.65 16.60 3.08
C LYS A 61 10.32 15.94 4.44
N SER A 62 9.28 15.12 4.52
CA SER A 62 8.84 14.48 5.77
C SER A 62 8.75 12.97 5.57
N ARG A 63 9.87 12.33 5.24
CA ARG A 63 10.00 10.88 5.34
C ARG A 63 11.19 10.62 6.24
N THR A 64 10.94 9.95 7.36
CA THR A 64 11.98 9.31 8.16
C THR A 64 12.75 8.36 7.25
N GLU A 65 14.08 8.40 7.31
CA GLU A 65 14.98 7.66 6.42
C GLU A 65 14.97 6.14 6.69
N GLU A 66 14.28 5.71 7.75
CA GLU A 66 14.20 4.32 8.15
C GLU A 66 13.33 3.48 7.19
N PRO A 67 13.82 2.29 6.78
CA PRO A 67 13.04 1.36 6.00
C PRO A 67 11.83 0.89 6.83
N SER A 68 10.63 1.05 6.26
CA SER A 68 9.40 0.62 6.93
C SER A 68 9.00 -0.78 6.46
N PRO A 69 8.64 -1.70 7.39
CA PRO A 69 8.17 -3.04 7.04
C PRO A 69 6.81 -3.05 6.30
N PHE A 70 6.16 -1.90 6.19
CA PHE A 70 4.88 -1.72 5.50
C PHE A 70 5.02 -1.15 4.08
N VAL A 71 6.26 -1.02 3.57
CA VAL A 71 6.51 -0.53 2.22
C VAL A 71 6.61 -1.74 1.28
N TYR A 72 5.76 -1.75 0.26
CA TYR A 72 5.92 -2.64 -0.88
C TYR A 72 6.85 -1.99 -1.90
N GLU A 73 7.92 -2.69 -2.27
CA GLU A 73 8.78 -2.29 -3.37
C GLU A 73 8.08 -2.62 -4.69
N GLN A 74 7.92 -1.61 -5.54
CA GLN A 74 7.40 -1.80 -6.88
C GLN A 74 8.52 -2.41 -7.73
N ILE A 75 8.33 -3.66 -8.15
CA ILE A 75 9.18 -4.29 -9.14
C ILE A 75 8.61 -3.87 -10.51
N ASP A 76 9.42 -3.19 -11.33
CA ASP A 76 8.96 -2.68 -12.61
C ASP A 76 8.55 -3.84 -13.55
N GLU A 77 7.27 -3.85 -13.93
CA GLU A 77 6.63 -4.88 -14.75
C GLU A 77 6.86 -4.66 -16.27
N GLU A 78 8.05 -4.20 -16.67
CA GLU A 78 8.39 -3.88 -18.07
C GLU A 78 8.32 -5.08 -19.03
N GLY A 79 8.22 -6.30 -18.50
CA GLY A 79 8.19 -7.55 -19.28
C GLY A 79 6.80 -8.02 -19.71
N PHE A 80 5.72 -7.42 -19.21
CA PHE A 80 4.36 -7.86 -19.53
C PHE A 80 3.79 -7.09 -20.71
N ARG A 81 3.26 -7.83 -21.69
CA ARG A 81 2.51 -7.27 -22.82
C ARG A 81 1.12 -7.88 -22.86
N THR A 82 0.13 -7.05 -23.16
CA THR A 82 -1.23 -7.54 -23.42
C THR A 82 -1.24 -8.25 -24.78
N VAL A 83 -1.71 -9.49 -24.83
CA VAL A 83 -1.98 -10.19 -26.10
C VAL A 83 -3.32 -9.70 -26.64
N ASP A 84 -3.38 -9.37 -27.93
CA ASP A 84 -4.64 -9.03 -28.59
C ASP A 84 -5.61 -10.23 -28.56
N THR A 85 -6.68 -10.15 -27.76
CA THR A 85 -7.76 -11.15 -27.72
C THR A 85 -8.93 -10.81 -28.64
N LYS A 86 -8.80 -9.77 -29.47
CA LYS A 86 -9.86 -9.35 -30.39
C LYS A 86 -10.11 -10.48 -31.38
N THR A 87 -11.27 -11.13 -31.28
CA THR A 87 -11.76 -12.01 -32.34
C THR A 87 -11.95 -11.14 -33.58
N THR A 88 -11.22 -11.45 -34.66
CA THR A 88 -11.46 -10.80 -35.96
C THR A 88 -12.93 -10.96 -36.30
N THR A 89 -13.70 -9.88 -36.20
CA THR A 89 -15.07 -9.84 -36.67
C THR A 89 -15.03 -10.02 -38.18
N LYS A 90 -15.34 -11.24 -38.65
CA LYS A 90 -15.53 -11.47 -40.09
C LYS A 90 -16.66 -10.53 -40.55
N PRO A 91 -16.47 -9.74 -41.63
CA PRO A 91 -17.52 -8.90 -42.14
C PRO A 91 -18.71 -9.79 -42.52
N ARG A 92 -19.90 -9.46 -41.99
CA ARG A 92 -21.10 -10.28 -42.14
C ARG A 92 -21.63 -10.31 -43.57
N TRP A 93 -21.22 -9.37 -44.42
CA TRP A 93 -21.64 -9.27 -45.82
C TRP A 93 -20.58 -8.50 -46.61
N GLY A 94 -20.07 -9.07 -47.70
CA GLY A 94 -19.28 -8.31 -48.68
C GLY A 94 -20.17 -7.48 -49.60
N PRO A 95 -19.60 -6.65 -50.50
CA PRO A 95 -20.30 -6.36 -51.74
C PRO A 95 -19.45 -6.58 -53.01
N ALA A 96 -20.09 -7.32 -53.91
CA ALA A 96 -20.21 -7.11 -55.35
C ALA A 96 -18.95 -7.09 -56.23
N ARG A 97 -18.82 -8.20 -56.96
CA ARG A 97 -18.31 -8.31 -58.34
C ARG A 97 -18.46 -6.99 -59.13
N ARG A 98 -17.37 -6.33 -59.51
CA ARG A 98 -17.36 -5.35 -60.60
C ARG A 98 -17.21 -6.08 -61.92
N GLY A 99 -18.31 -6.24 -62.65
CA GLY A 99 -18.32 -6.63 -64.05
C GLY A 99 -19.07 -5.59 -64.89
N ALA A 100 -18.56 -5.42 -66.12
CA ALA A 100 -19.26 -4.99 -67.35
C ALA A 100 -19.26 -3.49 -67.77
N MET A 101 -19.02 -3.32 -69.11
CA MET A 101 -19.25 -2.19 -70.04
C MET A 101 -18.22 -1.04 -69.98
N GLY A 102 -17.30 -0.80 -70.93
CA GLY A 102 -17.40 -0.52 -72.40
C GLY A 102 -16.76 0.88 -72.64
N PRO A 103 -16.39 1.37 -73.86
CA PRO A 103 -16.54 0.86 -75.23
C PRO A 103 -15.34 0.06 -75.77
#